data_AF-A0A7C3Y7M3-F1
#
_entry.id   AF-A0A7C3Y7M3-F1
#
_cell.length_a   1.000
_cell.length_b   1.000
_cell.length_c   1.000
_cell.angle_alpha   90.00
_cell.angle_beta   90.00
_cell.angle_gamma   90.00
#
_symmetry.space_group_name_H-M   'P 1'
#
loop_
_entity.id
_entity.type
_entity.pdbx_description
1 polymer ?
#
loop_
_entity_poly.entity_id
_entity_poly.type
_entity_poly.pdbx_seq_one_letter_code
_entity_poly.pdbx_strand_id
1 'polypeptide(L)' 'MERLLSYGIKFEIIRPSGPVRTVKETSALTGLPESSIIKTLIFVSEKGGIAAIVPGDKKVDLEKLSRIF' A
#
# COMPACT_ATOMS: atom_id res chain seq x y z
N MET A 1 6.88 -12.31 -5.95
CA MET A 1 5.75 -13.27 -5.90
C MET A 1 6.13 -14.52 -5.11
N GLU A 2 7.29 -15.11 -5.44
CA GLU A 2 7.92 -16.20 -4.68
C GLU A 2 8.01 -15.93 -3.17
N ARG A 3 8.24 -14.67 -2.78
CA ARG A 3 8.38 -14.28 -1.37
C ARG A 3 7.15 -14.52 -0.50
N LEU A 4 5.92 -14.40 -1.02
CA LEU A 4 4.71 -14.69 -0.24
C LEU A 4 4.46 -16.21 -0.17
N LEU A 5 4.72 -16.91 -1.28
CA LEU A 5 4.62 -18.37 -1.35
C LEU A 5 5.63 -19.05 -0.42
N SER A 6 6.85 -18.52 -0.28
CA SER A 6 7.87 -19.06 0.62
C SER A 6 7.47 -18.98 2.10
N TYR A 7 6.55 -18.08 2.45
CA TYR A 7 5.97 -18.00 3.80
C TYR A 7 4.66 -18.78 3.95
N GLY A 8 4.22 -19.53 2.93
CA GLY A 8 2.96 -20.28 2.96
C GLY A 8 1.71 -19.38 2.97
N ILE A 9 1.84 -18.10 2.60
CA ILE A 9 0.72 -17.16 2.58
C ILE A 9 -0.08 -17.40 1.30
N LYS A 10 -1.39 -17.65 1.46
CA LYS A 10 -2.33 -17.75 0.34
C LYS A 10 -2.65 -16.35 -0.18
N PHE A 11 -2.48 -16.14 -1.48
CA PHE A 11 -2.84 -14.89 -2.16
C PHE A 11 -3.27 -15.17 -3.60
N GLU A 12 -3.98 -14.20 -4.18
CA GLU A 12 -4.32 -14.17 -5.59
C GLU A 12 -3.84 -12.85 -6.19
N ILE A 13 -3.46 -12.86 -7.48
CA ILE A 13 -3.13 -11.65 -8.22
C ILE A 13 -4.18 -11.44 -9.28
N ILE A 14 -4.98 -10.41 -9.08
CA ILE A 14 -5.95 -9.95 -10.05
C ILE A 14 -5.24 -9.02 -11.04
N ARG A 15 -5.37 -9.30 -12.33
CA ARG A 15 -4.85 -8.45 -13.41
C ARG A 15 -6.01 -7.73 -14.10
N PRO A 16 -6.38 -6.52 -13.66
CA PRO A 16 -7.49 -5.79 -14.26
C PRO A 16 -7.16 -5.33 -15.68
N SER A 17 -8.17 -5.26 -16.53
CA SER A 17 -8.08 -4.74 -17.90
C SER A 17 -8.05 -3.21 -17.97
N GLY A 18 -8.40 -2.53 -16.88
CA GLY A 18 -8.38 -1.06 -16.75
C GLY A 18 -7.23 -0.53 -15.87
N PRO A 19 -7.05 0.81 -15.82
CA PRO A 19 -6.05 1.43 -14.97
C PRO A 19 -6.35 1.21 -13.48
N VAL A 20 -5.33 0.87 -12.71
CA VAL A 20 -5.38 0.71 -11.24
C VAL A 20 -4.22 1.45 -10.58
N ARG A 21 -3.97 2.69 -11.02
CA ARG A 21 -2.86 3.51 -10.53
C ARG A 21 -3.21 4.26 -9.25
N THR A 22 -4.50 4.48 -9.01
CA THR A 22 -4.99 5.19 -7.83
C THR A 22 -5.88 4.30 -6.97
N VAL A 23 -5.98 4.67 -5.69
CA VAL A 23 -6.93 4.05 -4.74
C VAL A 23 -8.36 4.18 -5.27
N LYS A 24 -8.73 5.34 -5.82
CA LYS A 24 -10.06 5.60 -6.36
C LYS A 24 -10.39 4.70 -7.55
N GLU A 25 -9.46 4.53 -8.48
CA GLU A 25 -9.62 3.61 -9.61
C GLU A 25 -9.78 2.16 -9.14
N THR A 26 -8.95 1.74 -8.17
CA THR A 26 -9.01 0.38 -7.60
C THR A 26 -10.32 0.13 -6.85
N SER A 27 -10.79 1.12 -6.09
CA SER A 27 -12.08 1.10 -5.41
C SER A 27 -13.23 0.97 -6.41
N ALA A 28 -13.23 1.80 -7.46
CA ALA A 28 -14.24 1.73 -8.51
C ALA A 28 -14.25 0.38 -9.24
N LEU A 29 -13.08 -0.23 -9.47
CA LEU A 29 -12.95 -1.50 -10.17
C LEU A 29 -13.34 -2.71 -9.29
N THR A 30 -13.06 -2.67 -8.00
CA THR A 30 -13.26 -3.80 -7.08
C THR A 30 -14.54 -3.70 -6.24
N GLY A 31 -15.15 -2.53 -6.15
CA GLY A 31 -16.27 -2.23 -5.24
C GLY A 31 -15.87 -2.16 -3.77
N LEU A 32 -14.57 -2.27 -3.45
CA LEU A 32 -14.07 -2.22 -2.08
C LEU A 32 -13.99 -0.77 -1.59
N PRO A 33 -14.26 -0.51 -0.29
CA PRO A 33 -14.07 0.81 0.27
C PRO A 33 -12.58 1.19 0.25
N GLU A 34 -12.28 2.47 0.05
CA GLU A 34 -10.90 2.97 -0.03
C GLU A 34 -10.05 2.65 1.22
N SER A 35 -10.70 2.51 2.38
CA SER A 35 -10.06 2.11 3.64
C SER A 35 -9.56 0.67 3.69
N SER A 36 -10.07 -0.21 2.82
CA SER A 36 -9.59 -1.59 2.69
C SER A 36 -8.47 -1.75 1.66
N ILE A 37 -8.21 -0.71 0.86
CA ILE A 37 -7.10 -0.68 -0.09
C ILE A 37 -5.87 -0.16 0.65
N ILE A 38 -4.72 -0.83 0.52
CA ILE A 38 -3.49 -0.38 1.17
C ILE A 38 -2.57 0.36 0.18
N LYS A 39 -1.88 1.39 0.68
CA LYS A 39 -0.77 2.06 -0.01
C LYS A 39 0.52 1.76 0.72
N THR A 40 1.57 1.44 -0.03
CA THR A 40 2.94 1.44 0.48
C THR A 40 3.62 2.71 -0.01
N LEU A 41 4.01 3.58 0.92
CA LEU A 41 4.73 4.83 0.63
C LEU A 41 6.17 4.69 1.11
N ILE A 42 7.12 5.04 0.26
CA ILE A 42 8.54 5.02 0.60
C ILE A 42 8.97 6.44 0.97
N PHE A 43 9.53 6.60 2.16
CA PHE A 43 10.16 7.84 2.62
C PHE A 43 11.66 7.59 2.82
N VAL A 44 12.48 8.59 2.52
CA VAL A 44 13.93 8.51 2.61
C VAL A 44 14.43 9.70 3.42
N SER A 45 15.35 9.45 4.36
CA SER A 45 16.06 10.47 5.13
C SER A 45 17.55 10.08 5.23
N GLU A 46 18.34 10.89 5.93
CA GLU A 46 19.75 10.59 6.23
C GLU A 46 19.94 9.27 7.00
N LYS A 47 18.91 8.81 7.73
CA LYS A 47 18.94 7.55 8.48
C LYS A 47 18.60 6.32 7.64
N GLY A 48 18.22 6.51 6.36
CA GLY A 48 17.88 5.44 5.42
C GLY A 48 16.47 5.57 4.82
N GLY A 49 15.88 4.43 4.42
CA GLY A 49 14.53 4.36 3.86
C GLY A 49 13.53 3.65 4.77
N ILE A 50 12.29 4.13 4.81
CA ILE A 50 11.17 3.46 5.50
C ILE A 50 10.00 3.24 4.53
N ALA A 51 9.40 2.05 4.61
CA ALA A 51 8.18 1.71 3.90
C ALA A 51 6.98 1.82 4.85
N ALA A 52 6.14 2.83 4.65
CA ALA A 52 4.92 3.03 5.42
C ALA A 52 3.72 2.40 4.71
N ILE A 53 3.05 1.44 5.37
CA ILE A 53 1.84 0.80 4.88
C ILE A 53 0.64 1.45 5.57
N VAL A 54 -0.25 2.07 4.80
CA VAL A 54 -1.42 2.78 5.32
C VAL A 54 -2.68 2.49 4.50
N PRO A 55 -3.88 2.61 5.09
CA PRO A 55 -5.13 2.57 4.33
C PRO A 55 -5.20 3.65 3.25
N GLY A 56 -5.97 3.37 2.19
CA GLY A 56 -6.09 4.19 1.00
C GLY A 56 -6.72 5.54 1.26
N ASP A 57 -7.65 5.59 2.22
CA ASP A 57 -8.34 6.78 2.72
C ASP A 57 -7.53 7.59 3.75
N LYS A 58 -6.33 7.11 4.14
CA LYS A 58 -5.45 7.79 5.09
C LYS A 58 -4.22 8.40 4.43
N LYS A 59 -3.62 9.34 5.16
CA LYS A 59 -2.35 9.99 4.84
C LYS A 59 -1.35 9.71 5.96
N VAL A 60 -0.10 9.50 5.58
CA VAL A 60 1.00 9.43 6.56
C VAL A 60 1.19 10.80 7.20
N ASP A 61 1.27 10.80 8.52
CA ASP A 61 1.59 11.96 9.34
C ASP A 61 3.13 12.07 9.45
N LEU A 62 3.70 13.09 8.81
CA LEU A 62 5.15 13.26 8.73
C LEU A 62 5.76 13.65 10.07
N GLU A 63 5.03 14.32 10.95
CA GLU A 63 5.51 14.65 12.30
C GLU A 63 5.56 13.42 13.19
N LYS A 64 4.61 12.50 13.05
CA LYS A 64 4.70 11.20 13.71
C LYS A 64 5.83 10.35 13.12
N LEU A 65 6.00 10.40 11.80
CA LEU A 65 7.06 9.67 11.10
C LEU A 65 8.46 10.13 11.56
N SER A 66 8.70 11.43 11.70
CA SER A 66 10.01 11.98 12.10
C SER A 66 10.40 11.64 13.55
N ARG A 67 9.44 11.25 14.39
CA ARG A 67 9.69 10.81 15.77
C ARG A 67 10.12 9.34 15.87
N ILE A 68 9.79 8.53 14.86
CA ILE A 68 10.15 7.11 14.79
C ILE A 68 11.29 6.83 13.81
N PHE A 69 11.53 7.78 12.90
CA PHE A 69 12.53 7.70 11.86
C PHE A 69 13.24 9.05 11.71
#